data_AF-A0A1E4NAH7-F1
#
_entry.id   AF-A0A1E4NAH7-F1
#
_cell.length_a   1.000
_cell.length_b   1.000
_cell.length_c   1.000
_cell.angle_alpha   90.00
_cell.angle_beta   90.00
_cell.angle_gamma   90.00
#
_symmetry.space_group_name_H-M   'P 1'
#
loop_
_entity.id
_entity.type
_entity.pdbx_description
1 polymer ?
#
loop_
_entity_poly.entity_id
_entity_poly.type
_entity_poly.pdbx_seq_one_letter_code
_entity_poly.pdbx_strand_id
1 'polypeptide(L)'
;MDQQKQMTGAIWGRFAAMIATSTFIMFFLMYQLIYSLDHATFSLNRLTASLLMGCVMTLVMLSFMWSMYKGVGTKIAVVVLATLLGVLLLFANRSQSLIGDVGFMKSMIPHHSIAINKGRKASISDPRVRKLADKIIEAQVLEIAQMKLLLDDIARNGERGEAKLPARSTEITPEMERKIEQAVQ
;
A
#
# COMPACT_ATOMS: atom_id res chain seq x y z
N MET A 1 -45.36 -7.77 -3.89
CA MET A 1 -44.29 -7.70 -2.87
C MET A 1 -43.01 -8.38 -3.34
N ASP A 2 -43.07 -9.54 -4.01
CA ASP A 2 -41.86 -10.28 -4.43
C ASP A 2 -41.02 -9.60 -5.51
N GLN A 3 -41.63 -8.99 -6.54
CA GLN A 3 -40.88 -8.24 -7.57
C GLN A 3 -40.14 -7.03 -6.99
N GLN A 4 -40.75 -6.31 -6.04
CA GLN A 4 -40.11 -5.15 -5.41
C GLN A 4 -38.92 -5.57 -4.52
N LYS A 5 -39.04 -6.73 -3.85
CA LYS A 5 -37.96 -7.31 -3.03
C LYS A 5 -36.80 -7.80 -3.91
N GLN A 6 -37.11 -8.46 -5.04
CA GLN A 6 -36.12 -8.85 -6.06
C GLN A 6 -35.39 -7.64 -6.66
N MET A 7 -36.11 -6.57 -7.03
CA MET A 7 -35.49 -5.35 -7.57
C MET A 7 -34.56 -4.66 -6.56
N THR A 8 -34.96 -4.56 -5.28
CA THR A 8 -34.07 -4.00 -4.25
C THR A 8 -32.84 -4.87 -4.00
N GLY A 9 -33.00 -6.21 -4.04
CA GLY A 9 -31.87 -7.13 -3.93
C GLY A 9 -30.88 -6.99 -5.09
N ALA A 10 -31.38 -6.82 -6.31
CA ALA A 10 -30.54 -6.61 -7.49
C ALA A 10 -29.72 -5.30 -7.40
N ILE A 11 -30.29 -4.23 -6.83
CA ILE A 11 -29.58 -2.94 -6.65
C ILE A 11 -28.46 -3.06 -5.61
N TRP A 12 -28.70 -3.72 -4.48
CA TRP A 12 -27.66 -3.98 -3.47
C TRP A 12 -26.59 -4.96 -3.97
N GLY A 13 -26.96 -5.97 -4.76
CA GLY A 13 -26.01 -6.89 -5.39
C GLY A 13 -25.09 -6.17 -6.37
N ARG A 14 -25.63 -5.26 -7.20
CA ARG A 14 -24.83 -4.41 -8.09
C ARG A 14 -23.88 -3.50 -7.31
N PHE A 15 -24.33 -2.92 -6.19
CA PHE A 15 -23.48 -2.12 -5.32
C PHE A 15 -22.28 -2.92 -4.81
N ALA A 16 -22.53 -4.09 -4.22
CA ALA A 16 -21.46 -4.96 -3.72
C ALA A 16 -20.50 -5.40 -4.83
N ALA A 17 -21.02 -5.75 -6.01
CA ALA A 17 -20.22 -6.11 -7.17
C ALA A 17 -19.33 -4.95 -7.64
N MET A 18 -19.86 -3.72 -7.71
CA MET A 18 -19.06 -2.54 -8.06
C MET A 18 -17.92 -2.33 -7.05
N ILE A 19 -18.20 -2.39 -5.74
CA ILE A 19 -17.16 -2.23 -4.72
C ILE A 19 -16.08 -3.30 -4.83
N ALA A 20 -16.48 -4.57 -4.97
CA ALA A 20 -15.56 -5.70 -5.07
C ALA A 20 -14.69 -5.60 -6.32
N THR A 21 -15.29 -5.37 -7.49
CA THR A 21 -14.57 -5.24 -8.76
C THR A 21 -13.61 -4.05 -8.74
N SER A 22 -14.06 -2.89 -8.27
CA SER A 22 -13.19 -1.71 -8.15
C SER A 22 -12.03 -1.95 -7.19
N THR A 23 -12.27 -2.59 -6.05
CA THR A 23 -11.20 -2.93 -5.08
C THR A 23 -10.18 -3.89 -5.68
N PHE A 24 -10.65 -4.90 -6.43
CA PHE A 24 -9.79 -5.83 -7.14
C PHE A 24 -8.93 -5.13 -8.18
N ILE A 25 -9.53 -4.32 -9.06
CA ILE A 25 -8.80 -3.55 -10.09
C ILE A 25 -7.78 -2.63 -9.42
N MET A 26 -8.18 -1.90 -8.38
CA MET A 26 -7.29 -0.98 -7.67
C MET A 26 -6.07 -1.68 -7.08
N PHE A 27 -6.22 -2.89 -6.53
CA PHE A 27 -5.09 -3.68 -6.03
C PHE A 27 -3.98 -3.87 -7.08
N PHE A 28 -4.35 -4.19 -8.33
CA PHE A 28 -3.37 -4.33 -9.42
C PHE A 28 -2.87 -2.97 -9.92
N LEU A 29 -3.72 -1.95 -10.00
CA LEU A 29 -3.31 -0.60 -10.38
C LEU A 29 -2.31 0.02 -9.41
N MET A 30 -2.25 -0.43 -8.16
CA MET A 30 -1.20 0.02 -7.23
C MET A 30 0.23 -0.32 -7.73
N TYR A 31 0.39 -1.28 -8.65
CA TYR A 31 1.69 -1.62 -9.25
C TYR A 31 2.05 -0.78 -10.48
N GLN A 32 1.17 0.12 -10.95
CA GLN A 32 1.36 0.86 -12.22
C GLN A 32 2.66 1.68 -12.32
N LEU A 33 3.30 2.02 -11.19
CA LEU A 33 4.51 2.85 -11.14
C LEU A 33 5.80 2.07 -10.89
N ILE A 34 5.76 0.72 -10.77
CA ILE A 34 6.98 -0.06 -10.59
C ILE A 34 7.87 0.07 -11.84
N TYR A 35 9.19 0.12 -11.64
CA TYR A 35 10.17 0.20 -12.70
C TYR A 35 10.25 -1.09 -13.54
N SER A 36 10.21 -2.26 -12.90
CA SER A 36 10.25 -3.59 -13.55
C SER A 36 9.12 -4.48 -13.01
N LEU A 37 8.55 -5.32 -13.88
CA LEU A 37 7.55 -6.33 -13.50
C LEU A 37 8.14 -7.40 -12.57
N ASP A 38 9.44 -7.65 -12.63
CA ASP A 38 10.15 -8.56 -11.72
C ASP A 38 10.19 -8.05 -10.27
N HIS A 39 9.72 -6.82 -10.04
CA HIS A 39 9.58 -6.21 -8.72
C HIS A 39 8.13 -6.25 -8.22
N ALA A 40 7.20 -6.86 -8.97
CA ALA A 40 5.79 -7.00 -8.58
C ALA A 40 5.60 -8.17 -7.60
N THR A 41 6.00 -7.97 -6.35
CA THR A 41 5.80 -8.96 -5.29
C THR A 41 4.48 -8.72 -4.55
N PHE A 42 3.78 -9.81 -4.21
CA PHE A 42 2.59 -9.74 -3.37
C PHE A 42 2.93 -9.17 -1.98
N SER A 43 2.13 -8.22 -1.50
CA SER A 43 2.31 -7.55 -0.22
C SER A 43 0.99 -7.46 0.53
N LEU A 44 1.02 -7.89 1.80
CA LEU A 44 -0.13 -7.78 2.70
C LEU A 44 -0.52 -6.32 2.89
N ASN A 45 0.43 -5.39 3.03
CA ASN A 45 0.15 -3.95 3.14
C ASN A 45 -0.67 -3.42 1.94
N ARG A 46 -0.34 -3.85 0.71
CA ARG A 46 -1.08 -3.44 -0.49
C ARG A 46 -2.50 -4.01 -0.50
N LEU A 47 -2.68 -5.25 -0.07
CA LEU A 47 -3.98 -5.87 0.07
C LEU A 47 -4.82 -5.17 1.15
N THR A 48 -4.26 -4.92 2.34
CA THR A 48 -4.94 -4.20 3.41
C THR A 48 -5.30 -2.78 2.98
N ALA A 49 -4.41 -2.08 2.27
CA ALA A 49 -4.67 -0.76 1.72
C ALA A 49 -5.80 -0.76 0.68
N SER A 50 -5.85 -1.73 -0.24
CA SER A 50 -6.94 -1.81 -1.22
C SER A 50 -8.28 -2.10 -0.56
N LEU A 51 -8.33 -3.00 0.44
CA LEU A 51 -9.55 -3.27 1.21
C LEU A 51 -10.01 -2.05 2.01
N LEU A 52 -9.08 -1.29 2.60
CA LEU A 52 -9.37 -0.04 3.28
C LEU A 52 -9.99 0.99 2.31
N MET A 53 -9.42 1.13 1.11
CA MET A 53 -10.00 1.98 0.06
C MET A 53 -11.40 1.51 -0.34
N GLY A 54 -11.65 0.21 -0.43
CA GLY A 54 -12.97 -0.36 -0.67
C GLY A 54 -14.00 0.02 0.41
N CYS A 55 -13.59 0.03 1.68
CA CYS A 55 -14.43 0.49 2.79
C CYS A 55 -14.77 1.97 2.67
N VAL A 56 -13.77 2.83 2.41
CA VAL A 56 -13.98 4.27 2.21
C VAL A 56 -14.88 4.54 1.02
N MET A 57 -14.64 3.85 -0.10
CA MET A 57 -15.44 3.96 -1.32
C MET A 57 -16.89 3.53 -1.08
N THR A 58 -17.11 2.51 -0.27
CA THR A 58 -18.46 2.08 0.16
C THR A 58 -19.20 3.22 0.84
N LEU A 59 -18.55 3.92 1.78
CA LEU A 59 -19.13 5.07 2.48
C LEU A 59 -19.44 6.22 1.53
N VAL A 60 -18.47 6.59 0.68
CA VAL A 60 -18.62 7.69 -0.28
C VAL A 60 -19.74 7.38 -1.29
N MET A 61 -19.72 6.22 -1.94
CA MET A 61 -20.74 5.87 -2.92
C MET A 61 -22.13 5.83 -2.30
N LEU A 62 -22.27 5.23 -1.11
CA LEU A 62 -23.55 5.17 -0.43
C LEU A 62 -24.06 6.55 0.01
N SER A 63 -23.17 7.49 0.38
CA SER A 63 -23.57 8.86 0.74
C SER A 63 -24.13 9.63 -0.46
N PHE A 64 -23.50 9.53 -1.63
CA PHE A 64 -23.98 10.21 -2.85
C PHE A 64 -25.24 9.58 -3.42
N MET A 65 -25.38 8.26 -3.29
CA MET A 65 -26.48 7.49 -3.88
C MET A 65 -27.57 7.16 -2.85
N TRP A 66 -27.67 7.94 -1.77
CA TRP A 66 -28.49 7.62 -0.60
C TRP A 66 -29.97 7.36 -0.90
N SER A 67 -30.55 8.13 -1.82
CA SER A 67 -31.97 8.03 -2.21
C SER A 67 -32.28 6.79 -3.06
N MET A 68 -31.28 6.20 -3.72
CA MET A 68 -31.46 5.04 -4.60
C MET A 68 -31.63 3.75 -3.80
N TYR A 69 -31.02 3.68 -2.60
CA TYR A 69 -31.04 2.49 -1.75
C TYR A 69 -32.20 2.55 -0.74
N LYS A 70 -33.09 1.56 -0.83
CA LYS A 70 -34.20 1.36 0.11
C LYS A 70 -33.76 0.57 1.34
N GLY A 71 -34.41 0.85 2.48
CA GLY A 71 -34.14 0.21 3.76
C GLY A 71 -33.13 1.00 4.60
N VAL A 72 -33.62 1.82 5.53
CA VAL A 72 -32.76 2.62 6.42
C VAL A 72 -31.87 1.72 7.28
N GLY A 73 -32.41 0.60 7.77
CA GLY A 73 -31.63 -0.39 8.53
C GLY A 73 -30.45 -0.98 7.75
N THR A 74 -30.66 -1.39 6.49
CA THR A 74 -29.58 -1.91 5.63
C THR A 74 -28.51 -0.86 5.36
N LYS A 75 -28.91 0.39 5.08
CA LYS A 75 -27.97 1.49 4.87
C LYS A 75 -27.10 1.73 6.10
N ILE A 76 -27.72 1.83 7.27
CA ILE A 76 -27.01 2.02 8.54
C ILE A 76 -26.07 0.84 8.79
N ALA A 77 -26.52 -0.40 8.58
CA ALA A 77 -25.69 -1.59 8.75
C ALA A 77 -24.45 -1.57 7.85
N VAL A 78 -24.60 -1.20 6.56
CA VAL A 78 -23.48 -1.07 5.62
C VAL A 78 -22.51 0.03 6.06
N VAL A 79 -23.01 1.19 6.48
CA VAL A 79 -22.17 2.30 6.97
C VAL A 79 -21.39 1.88 8.20
N VAL A 80 -22.06 1.30 9.19
CA VAL A 80 -21.42 0.85 10.44
C VAL A 80 -20.37 -0.21 10.16
N LEU A 81 -20.71 -1.23 9.37
CA LEU A 81 -19.78 -2.31 9.03
C LEU A 81 -18.56 -1.78 8.27
N ALA A 82 -18.77 -0.96 7.23
CA ALA A 82 -17.68 -0.39 6.45
C ALA A 82 -16.78 0.53 7.30
N THR A 83 -17.37 1.29 8.23
CA THR A 83 -16.61 2.15 9.14
C THR A 83 -15.77 1.34 10.12
N LEU A 84 -16.37 0.35 10.79
CA LEU A 84 -15.67 -0.51 11.75
C LEU A 84 -14.54 -1.31 11.08
N LEU A 85 -14.83 -1.93 9.93
CA LEU A 85 -13.82 -2.66 9.17
C LEU A 85 -12.73 -1.71 8.66
N GLY A 86 -13.09 -0.52 8.17
CA GLY A 86 -12.15 0.49 7.74
C GLY A 86 -11.21 0.93 8.85
N VAL A 87 -11.72 1.20 10.06
CA VAL A 87 -10.90 1.57 11.23
C VAL A 87 -9.96 0.42 11.60
N LEU A 88 -10.44 -0.82 11.60
CA LEU A 88 -9.63 -2.00 11.90
C LEU A 88 -8.50 -2.19 10.86
N LEU A 89 -8.82 -2.10 9.57
CA LEU A 89 -7.84 -2.21 8.49
C LEU A 89 -6.82 -1.08 8.54
N LEU A 90 -7.26 0.15 8.83
CA LEU A 90 -6.37 1.30 9.00
C LEU A 90 -5.41 1.07 10.18
N PHE A 91 -5.93 0.60 11.32
CA PHE A 91 -5.11 0.28 12.48
C PHE A 91 -4.08 -0.81 12.15
N ALA A 92 -4.52 -1.92 11.55
CA ALA A 92 -3.64 -3.01 11.14
C ALA A 92 -2.55 -2.54 10.16
N ASN A 93 -2.92 -1.69 9.19
CA ASN A 93 -1.96 -1.14 8.24
C ASN A 93 -1.02 -0.11 8.87
N ARG A 94 -1.39 0.56 9.97
CA ARG A 94 -0.50 1.49 10.70
C ARG A 94 0.39 0.80 11.72
N SER A 95 -0.07 -0.28 12.36
CA SER A 95 0.68 -0.96 13.41
C SER A 95 1.89 -1.73 12.87
N GLN A 96 1.80 -2.20 11.61
CA GLN A 96 2.80 -3.07 10.98
C GLN A 96 3.09 -4.36 11.78
N SER A 97 2.25 -4.70 12.76
CA SER A 97 2.50 -5.80 13.70
C SER A 97 2.40 -7.19 13.08
N LEU A 98 1.76 -7.30 11.91
CA LEU A 98 1.60 -8.54 11.15
C LEU A 98 2.65 -8.70 10.04
N ILE A 99 3.63 -7.79 9.96
CA ILE A 99 4.64 -7.76 8.91
C ILE A 99 5.98 -8.16 9.49
N GLY A 100 6.39 -9.41 9.23
CA GLY A 100 7.74 -9.92 9.51
C GLY A 100 8.71 -9.67 8.35
N ASP A 101 9.93 -10.20 8.46
CA ASP A 101 11.04 -9.93 7.55
C ASP A 101 10.71 -10.17 6.07
N VAL A 102 10.12 -11.34 5.76
CA VAL A 102 9.68 -11.69 4.40
C VAL A 102 8.60 -10.71 3.90
N GLY A 103 7.64 -10.36 4.74
CA GLY A 103 6.57 -9.42 4.41
C GLY A 103 7.11 -8.01 4.16
N PHE A 104 8.06 -7.58 4.98
CA PHE A 104 8.77 -6.31 4.84
C PHE A 104 9.48 -6.23 3.49
N MET A 105 10.34 -7.21 3.18
CA MET A 105 11.09 -7.23 1.92
C MET A 105 10.16 -7.30 0.70
N LYS A 106 9.13 -8.15 0.71
CA LYS A 106 8.13 -8.22 -0.37
C LYS A 106 7.31 -6.93 -0.52
N SER A 107 7.16 -6.12 0.53
CA SER A 107 6.53 -4.80 0.42
C SER A 107 7.51 -3.74 -0.09
N MET A 108 8.79 -3.85 0.28
CA MET A 108 9.82 -2.85 -0.02
C MET A 108 10.39 -2.96 -1.41
N ILE A 109 10.48 -4.15 -2.00
CA ILE A 109 10.91 -4.33 -3.40
C ILE A 109 10.08 -3.45 -4.37
N PRO A 110 8.73 -3.52 -4.41
CA PRO A 110 7.93 -2.67 -5.29
C PRO A 110 7.96 -1.20 -4.85
N HIS A 111 8.13 -0.90 -3.56
CA HIS A 111 8.28 0.48 -3.08
C HIS A 111 9.55 1.13 -3.64
N HIS A 112 10.68 0.43 -3.58
CA HIS A 112 11.95 0.88 -4.13
C HIS A 112 11.88 0.99 -5.66
N SER A 113 11.24 0.01 -6.30
CA SER A 113 10.99 0.03 -7.74
C SER A 113 10.27 1.31 -8.22
N ILE A 114 9.35 1.86 -7.42
CA ILE A 114 8.66 3.11 -7.73
C ILE A 114 9.60 4.31 -7.68
N ALA A 115 10.49 4.39 -6.68
CA ALA A 115 11.43 5.52 -6.59
C ALA A 115 12.48 5.47 -7.70
N ILE A 116 12.94 4.28 -8.11
CA ILE A 116 13.77 4.11 -9.32
C ILE A 116 13.04 4.66 -10.56
N ASN A 117 11.78 4.27 -10.77
CA ASN A 117 10.98 4.76 -11.91
C ASN A 117 10.85 6.29 -11.89
N LYS A 118 10.62 6.90 -10.72
CA LYS A 118 10.53 8.35 -10.56
C LYS A 118 11.87 9.04 -10.84
N GLY A 119 12.97 8.58 -10.24
CA GLY A 119 14.28 9.21 -10.41
C GLY A 119 14.78 9.17 -11.86
N ARG A 120 14.50 8.07 -12.58
CA ARG A 120 14.91 7.91 -13.99
C ARG A 120 14.09 8.78 -14.96
N LYS A 121 12.81 9.02 -14.66
CA LYS A 121 11.89 9.70 -15.59
C LYS A 121 11.65 11.17 -15.26
N ALA A 122 11.97 11.63 -14.06
CA ALA A 122 11.75 13.02 -13.67
C ALA A 122 12.64 13.98 -14.49
N SER A 123 12.04 15.06 -14.98
CA SER A 123 12.72 16.19 -15.64
C SER A 123 13.43 17.07 -14.60
N ILE A 124 14.59 16.62 -14.12
CA ILE A 124 15.40 17.32 -13.12
C ILE A 124 16.50 18.12 -13.83
N SER A 125 16.52 19.43 -13.62
CA SER A 125 17.50 20.36 -14.19
C SER A 125 18.60 20.78 -13.22
N ASP A 126 18.30 20.90 -11.91
CA ASP A 126 19.31 21.24 -10.91
C ASP A 126 20.30 20.06 -10.73
N PRO A 127 21.61 20.26 -10.96
CA PRO A 127 22.62 19.19 -10.85
C PRO A 127 22.67 18.54 -9.47
N ARG A 128 22.38 19.28 -8.39
CA ARG A 128 22.37 18.75 -7.02
C ARG A 128 21.22 17.78 -6.82
N VAL A 129 20.04 18.13 -7.36
CA VAL A 129 18.85 17.28 -7.32
C VAL A 129 19.05 16.04 -8.20
N ARG A 130 19.73 16.17 -9.35
CA ARG A 130 20.10 15.02 -10.19
C ARG A 130 21.03 14.07 -9.45
N LYS A 131 22.09 14.60 -8.83
CA LYS A 131 23.03 13.81 -8.01
C LYS A 131 22.32 13.09 -6.86
N LEU A 132 21.35 13.73 -6.21
CA LEU A 132 20.51 13.08 -5.20
C LEU A 132 19.65 11.96 -5.78
N ALA A 133 18.98 12.20 -6.91
CA ALA A 133 18.15 11.19 -7.57
C ALA A 133 18.96 9.97 -8.02
N ASP A 134 20.17 10.18 -8.53
CA ASP A 134 21.04 9.09 -8.98
C ASP A 134 21.55 8.26 -7.79
N LYS A 135 21.88 8.89 -6.65
CA LYS A 135 22.19 8.18 -5.40
C LYS A 135 21.00 7.36 -4.88
N ILE A 136 19.79 7.91 -4.97
CA ILE A 136 18.56 7.18 -4.60
C ILE A 136 18.37 5.96 -5.51
N ILE A 137 18.58 6.11 -6.82
CA ILE A 137 18.47 4.98 -7.76
C ILE A 137 19.50 3.91 -7.42
N GLU A 138 20.77 4.29 -7.24
CA GLU A 138 21.86 3.37 -6.93
C GLU A 138 21.58 2.57 -5.66
N ALA A 139 21.27 3.27 -4.55
CA ALA A 139 20.94 2.63 -3.29
C ALA A 139 19.77 1.65 -3.43
N GLN A 140 18.69 2.08 -4.08
CA GLN A 140 17.49 1.26 -4.19
C GLN A 140 17.65 0.05 -5.12
N VAL A 141 18.49 0.14 -6.16
CA VAL A 141 18.83 -1.02 -7.00
C VAL A 141 19.61 -2.06 -6.18
N LEU A 142 20.59 -1.61 -5.39
CA LEU A 142 21.38 -2.50 -4.53
C LEU A 142 20.51 -3.15 -3.45
N GLU A 143 19.65 -2.39 -2.80
CA GLU A 143 18.73 -2.87 -1.76
C GLU A 143 17.71 -3.88 -2.32
N ILE A 144 17.20 -3.67 -3.54
CA ILE A 144 16.33 -4.67 -4.20
C ILE A 144 17.08 -5.99 -4.42
N ALA A 145 18.32 -5.94 -4.92
CA ALA A 145 19.11 -7.15 -5.13
C ALA A 145 19.39 -7.86 -3.80
N GLN A 146 19.76 -7.10 -2.76
CA GLN A 146 19.98 -7.65 -1.42
C GLN A 146 18.72 -8.29 -0.84
N MET A 147 17.55 -7.64 -0.94
CA MET A 147 16.28 -8.20 -0.48
C MET A 147 15.92 -9.49 -1.21
N LYS A 148 16.15 -9.58 -2.53
CA LYS A 148 15.91 -10.81 -3.29
C LYS A 148 16.80 -11.95 -2.79
N LEU A 149 18.09 -11.70 -2.59
CA LEU A 149 19.02 -12.70 -2.08
C LEU A 149 18.67 -13.14 -0.64
N LEU A 150 18.25 -12.21 0.22
CA LEU A 150 17.80 -12.52 1.58
C LEU A 150 16.51 -13.35 1.60
N LEU A 151 15.56 -13.04 0.72
CA LEU A 151 14.34 -13.85 0.56
C LEU A 151 14.68 -15.28 0.15
N ASP A 152 15.62 -15.45 -0.78
CA ASP A 152 16.08 -16.77 -1.25
C ASP A 152 16.89 -17.52 -0.18
N ASP A 153 17.66 -16.81 0.65
CA ASP A 153 18.38 -17.41 1.79
C ASP A 153 17.40 -17.88 2.87
N ILE A 154 16.49 -17.02 3.30
CA ILE A 154 15.49 -17.35 4.34
C ILE A 154 14.59 -18.49 3.89
N ALA A 155 14.19 -18.53 2.61
CA ALA A 155 13.38 -19.63 2.08
C ALA A 155 14.10 -20.98 2.11
N ARG A 156 15.44 -21.00 2.01
CA ARG A 156 16.24 -22.24 2.01
C ARG A 156 16.74 -22.63 3.40
N ASN A 157 17.09 -21.65 4.21
CA ASN A 157 17.86 -21.82 5.45
C ASN A 157 17.11 -21.41 6.72
N GLY A 158 15.92 -20.81 6.58
CA GLY A 158 15.15 -20.25 7.70
C GLY A 158 15.64 -18.87 8.14
N GLU A 159 14.86 -18.24 9.02
CA GLU A 159 15.21 -16.94 9.62
C GLU A 159 16.33 -17.11 10.65
N ARG A 160 17.18 -16.08 10.77
CA ARG A 160 18.28 -16.06 11.75
C ARG A 160 17.85 -15.33 13.01
N GLY A 161 17.16 -16.05 13.89
CA GLY A 161 16.68 -15.56 15.18
C GLY A 161 15.19 -15.27 15.20
N GLU A 162 14.61 -15.26 16.40
CA GLU A 162 13.16 -15.12 16.61
C GLU A 162 12.80 -13.83 17.37
N ALA A 163 13.80 -13.11 17.87
CA ALA A 163 13.61 -11.91 18.67
C ALA A 163 13.49 -10.67 17.78
N LYS A 164 12.46 -9.85 18.04
CA LYS A 164 12.32 -8.55 17.38
C LYS A 164 13.47 -7.62 17.77
N LEU A 165 14.20 -7.12 16.78
CA LEU A 165 15.30 -6.18 16.98
C LEU A 165 14.79 -4.73 17.02
N PRO A 166 15.41 -3.84 17.84
CA PRO A 166 15.04 -2.44 17.89
C PRO A 166 15.42 -1.71 16.61
N ALA A 167 14.58 -0.78 16.16
CA ALA A 167 14.88 0.09 15.03
C ALA A 167 15.87 1.20 15.43
N ARG A 168 16.60 1.73 14.44
CA ARG A 168 17.41 2.95 14.61
C ARG A 168 16.51 4.17 14.86
N SER A 169 16.99 5.13 15.67
CA SER A 169 16.32 6.43 15.86
C SER A 169 16.18 7.20 14.54
N THR A 170 15.08 7.96 14.40
CA THR A 170 14.82 8.86 13.28
C THR A 170 15.36 10.28 13.51
N GLU A 171 15.95 10.56 14.68
CA GLU A 171 16.52 11.87 14.99
C GLU A 171 17.75 12.16 14.12
N ILE A 172 17.81 13.37 13.57
CA ILE A 172 18.97 13.83 12.79
C ILE A 172 20.10 14.14 13.77
N THR A 173 21.14 13.32 13.71
CA THR A 173 22.35 13.57 14.52
C THR A 173 23.16 14.76 13.95
N PRO A 174 23.99 15.43 14.76
CA PRO A 174 24.88 16.50 14.27
C PRO A 174 25.87 16.06 13.16
N GLU A 175 26.16 14.76 13.06
CA GLU A 175 26.94 14.23 11.93
C GLU A 175 26.11 14.16 10.64
N MET A 176 24.84 13.75 10.74
CA MET A 176 23.92 13.73 9.59
C MET A 176 23.63 15.14 9.09
N GLU A 177 23.44 16.10 9.99
CA GLU A 177 23.21 17.51 9.65
C GLU A 177 24.35 18.06 8.77
N ARG A 178 25.61 17.86 9.20
CA ARG A 178 26.79 18.22 8.41
C ARG A 178 26.81 17.55 7.03
N LYS A 179 26.44 16.27 6.94
CA LYS A 179 26.36 15.56 5.65
C LYS A 179 25.24 16.10 4.75
N ILE A 180 24.12 16.53 5.33
CA ILE A 180 23.00 17.15 4.60
C ILE A 180 23.43 18.49 4.04
N GLU A 181 24.04 19.36 4.86
CA GLU A 181 24.53 20.67 4.42
C GLU A 181 25.53 20.55 3.27
N GLN A 182 26.51 19.64 3.41
CA GLN A 182 27.50 19.38 2.35
C GLN A 182 26.88 18.81 1.07
N ALA A 183 25.76 18.09 1.15
CA ALA A 183 25.11 17.53 -0.02
C ALA A 183 24.31 18.56 -0.84
N VAL A 184 23.98 19.71 -0.23
CA VAL A 184 23.16 20.77 -0.84
C VAL A 184 24.02 21.94 -1.38
N GLN A 185 25.29 21.99 -1.02
CA GLN A 185 26.30 22.88 -1.62
C GLN A 185 26.70 22.38 -3.01
#